data_AF-A0A534RJI7-F1
#
_entry.id   AF-A0A534RJI7-F1
#
_cell.length_a   1.000
_cell.length_b   1.000
_cell.length_c   1.000
_cell.angle_alpha   90.00
_cell.angle_beta   90.00
_cell.angle_gamma   90.00
#
_symmetry.space_group_name_H-M   'P 1'
#
loop_
_entity.id
_entity.type
_entity.pdbx_description
1 polymer ?
#
loop_
_entity_poly.entity_id
_entity_poly.type
_entity_poly.pdbx_seq_one_letter_code
_entity_poly.pdbx_strand_id
1 'polypeptide(L)'
;MLDVSSLAPEMLALGAFAGLVCGFLNTVASSGSAVSLPILMMMGLDPIAANATNRLGVLVGAMTATGTFQRANQIPWRMALRVLPSVTLGSAVGALLAEYIPARDLGIAITAAVLVAFVLLFTKVKAAIESAASAPVHFGIREDMIFFGIGVWLGFIVLDGATYLLLALVLAVHLPLVQA
;
A
#
# COMPACT_ATOMS: atom_id res chain seq x y z
N MET A 1 -10.34 -9.12 23.35
CA MET A 1 -9.08 -9.65 22.76
C MET A 1 -9.24 -11.15 22.65
N LEU A 2 -9.01 -11.74 21.48
CA LEU A 2 -9.06 -13.19 21.30
C LEU A 2 -7.99 -13.86 22.17
N ASP A 3 -8.39 -14.83 22.99
CA ASP A 3 -7.47 -15.59 23.83
C ASP A 3 -6.70 -16.60 22.96
N VAL A 4 -5.50 -16.22 22.55
CA VAL A 4 -4.66 -17.01 21.63
C VAL A 4 -4.31 -18.38 22.23
N SER A 5 -4.32 -18.51 23.56
CA SER A 5 -4.07 -19.77 24.26
C SER A 5 -5.20 -20.79 24.12
N SER A 6 -6.39 -20.34 23.70
CA SER A 6 -7.58 -21.17 23.47
C SER A 6 -7.76 -21.65 22.02
N LEU A 7 -6.91 -21.17 21.08
CA LEU A 7 -7.00 -21.52 19.67
C LEU A 7 -6.35 -22.90 19.42
N ALA A 8 -7.06 -23.75 18.66
CA ALA A 8 -6.51 -25.03 18.22
C ALA A 8 -5.21 -24.81 17.40
N PRO A 9 -4.17 -25.65 17.55
CA PRO A 9 -2.91 -25.54 16.81
C PRO A 9 -3.11 -25.47 15.29
N GLU A 10 -4.15 -26.14 14.79
CA GLU A 10 -4.55 -26.16 13.38
C GLU A 10 -4.99 -24.78 12.88
N MET A 11 -5.70 -24.01 13.70
CA MET A 11 -6.11 -22.64 13.37
C MET A 11 -4.91 -21.69 13.34
N LEU A 12 -3.95 -21.88 14.23
CA LEU A 12 -2.70 -21.12 14.24
C LEU A 12 -1.86 -21.41 13.00
N ALA A 13 -1.74 -22.69 12.62
CA ALA A 13 -1.04 -23.11 11.41
C ALA A 13 -1.71 -22.54 10.15
N LEU A 14 -3.04 -22.59 10.07
CA LEU A 14 -3.80 -22.03 8.95
C LEU A 14 -3.64 -20.50 8.87
N GLY A 15 -3.72 -19.79 10.00
CA GLY A 15 -3.52 -18.35 10.07
C GLY A 15 -2.11 -17.93 9.65
N ALA A 16 -1.09 -18.69 10.07
CA ALA A 16 0.30 -18.46 9.66
C ALA A 16 0.50 -18.69 8.15
N PHE A 17 -0.08 -19.76 7.60
CA PHE A 17 -0.02 -20.04 6.17
C PHE A 17 -0.76 -18.97 5.35
N ALA A 18 -1.96 -18.57 5.76
CA ALA A 18 -2.70 -17.48 5.13
C ALA A 18 -1.92 -16.15 5.19
N GLY A 19 -1.28 -15.85 6.33
CA GLY A 19 -0.40 -14.68 6.48
C GLY A 19 0.79 -14.71 5.52
N LEU A 20 1.43 -15.87 5.33
CA LEU A 20 2.51 -16.07 4.35
C LEU A 20 2.02 -15.87 2.92
N VAL A 21 0.87 -16.44 2.54
CA VAL A 21 0.27 -16.27 1.22
C VAL A 21 -0.09 -14.81 0.97
N CYS A 22 -0.72 -14.13 1.93
CA CYS A 22 -1.03 -12.71 1.85
C CYS A 22 0.25 -11.86 1.69
N GLY A 23 1.31 -12.15 2.44
CA GLY A 23 2.61 -11.48 2.31
C GLY A 23 3.28 -11.71 0.95
N PHE A 24 3.20 -12.93 0.43
CA PHE A 24 3.66 -13.27 -0.92
C PHE A 24 2.87 -12.49 -1.99
N LEU A 25 1.54 -12.48 -1.90
CA LEU A 25 0.68 -11.73 -2.83
C LEU A 25 0.94 -10.22 -2.79
N ASN A 26 1.26 -9.68 -1.60
CA ASN A 26 1.66 -8.29 -1.46
C ASN A 26 2.96 -7.96 -2.19
N THR A 27 3.85 -8.93 -2.33
CA THR A 27 5.10 -8.78 -3.09
C THR A 27 4.88 -8.91 -4.60
N VAL A 28 4.00 -9.82 -5.04
CA VAL A 28 3.80 -10.12 -6.47
C VAL A 28 2.97 -9.06 -7.20
N ALA A 29 1.91 -8.54 -6.58
CA ALA A 29 0.90 -7.75 -7.29
C ALA A 29 0.87 -6.26 -6.94
N SER A 30 1.73 -5.75 -6.04
CA SER A 30 1.60 -4.41 -5.41
C SER A 30 0.26 -4.17 -4.68
N SER A 31 -0.65 -5.14 -4.76
CA SER A 31 -2.06 -5.09 -4.36
C SER A 31 -2.40 -6.25 -3.41
N GLY A 32 -1.44 -6.76 -2.65
CA GLY A 32 -1.73 -7.85 -1.69
C GLY A 32 -2.82 -7.48 -0.70
N SER A 33 -2.89 -6.20 -0.34
CA SER A 33 -4.00 -5.59 0.41
C SER A 33 -5.38 -5.81 -0.20
N ALA A 34 -5.51 -5.82 -1.53
CA ALA A 34 -6.78 -6.06 -2.21
C ALA A 34 -7.29 -7.50 -2.03
N VAL A 35 -6.39 -8.43 -1.68
CA VAL A 35 -6.73 -9.82 -1.35
C VAL A 35 -6.86 -10.01 0.16
N SER A 36 -5.94 -9.48 0.96
CA SER A 36 -5.93 -9.68 2.41
C SER A 36 -7.08 -8.97 3.12
N LEU A 37 -7.48 -7.77 2.70
CA LEU A 37 -8.57 -7.03 3.35
C LEU A 37 -9.91 -7.79 3.28
N PRO A 38 -10.38 -8.27 2.11
CA PRO A 38 -11.57 -9.12 2.05
C PRO A 38 -11.45 -10.39 2.88
N ILE A 39 -10.30 -11.06 2.86
CA ILE A 39 -10.09 -12.29 3.64
C ILE A 39 -10.21 -12.01 5.15
N LEU A 40 -9.55 -10.96 5.65
CA LEU A 40 -9.62 -10.56 7.05
C LEU A 40 -11.06 -10.23 7.47
N MET A 41 -11.80 -9.52 6.62
CA MET A 41 -13.21 -9.22 6.86
C MET A 41 -14.09 -10.48 6.82
N MET A 42 -13.83 -11.42 5.91
CA MET A 42 -14.52 -12.72 5.86
C MET A 42 -14.20 -13.61 7.08
N MET A 43 -13.01 -13.45 7.67
CA MET A 43 -12.62 -14.09 8.93
C MET A 43 -13.30 -13.45 10.16
N GLY A 44 -14.14 -12.44 9.96
CA GLY A 44 -14.95 -11.82 11.00
C GLY A 44 -14.34 -10.58 11.65
N LEU A 45 -13.22 -10.06 11.13
CA LEU A 45 -12.72 -8.76 11.57
C LEU A 45 -13.62 -7.66 11.03
N ASP A 46 -13.95 -6.67 11.86
CA ASP A 46 -14.58 -5.46 11.37
C ASP A 46 -13.62 -4.68 10.44
N PRO A 47 -14.12 -3.75 9.61
CA PRO A 47 -13.30 -3.01 8.65
C PRO A 47 -12.13 -2.23 9.26
N ILE A 48 -12.28 -1.73 10.50
CA ILE A 48 -11.21 -0.98 11.18
C ILE A 48 -10.11 -1.94 11.61
N ALA A 49 -10.49 -3.05 12.25
CA ALA A 49 -9.56 -4.09 12.66
C ALA A 49 -8.84 -4.73 11.46
N ALA A 50 -9.57 -5.05 10.37
CA ALA A 50 -9.00 -5.60 9.16
C ALA A 50 -7.97 -4.66 8.52
N ASN A 51 -8.29 -3.37 8.39
CA ASN A 51 -7.37 -2.35 7.86
C ASN A 51 -6.13 -2.20 8.75
N ALA A 52 -6.30 -2.19 10.07
CA ALA A 52 -5.19 -2.12 11.03
C ALA A 52 -4.30 -3.37 10.97
N THR A 53 -4.88 -4.57 10.93
CA THR A 53 -4.12 -5.83 10.82
C THR A 53 -3.36 -5.92 9.51
N ASN A 54 -3.96 -5.48 8.40
CA ASN A 54 -3.30 -5.48 7.10
C ASN A 54 -2.00 -4.64 7.06
N ARG A 55 -1.95 -3.54 7.83
CA ARG A 55 -0.74 -2.68 7.92
C ARG A 55 0.51 -3.43 8.37
N LEU A 56 0.38 -4.43 9.24
CA LEU A 56 1.52 -5.19 9.74
C LEU A 56 2.19 -5.98 8.60
N GLY A 57 1.39 -6.65 7.76
CA GLY A 57 1.91 -7.38 6.61
C GLY A 57 2.59 -6.46 5.60
N VAL A 58 2.00 -5.30 5.34
CA VAL A 58 2.58 -4.29 4.45
C VAL A 58 3.87 -3.71 5.02
N LEU A 59 3.94 -3.43 6.33
CA LEU A 59 5.14 -2.94 6.99
C LEU A 59 6.29 -3.95 6.90
N VAL A 60 6.03 -5.23 7.21
CA VAL A 60 7.04 -6.30 7.10
C VAL A 60 7.52 -6.42 5.66
N GLY A 61 6.59 -6.45 4.69
CA GLY A 61 6.93 -6.49 3.27
C GLY A 61 7.79 -5.29 2.83
N ALA A 62 7.45 -4.08 3.27
CA ALA A 62 8.21 -2.86 2.97
C ALA A 62 9.63 -2.90 3.58
N MET A 63 9.78 -3.38 4.82
CA MET A 63 11.09 -3.54 5.46
C MET A 63 11.95 -4.58 4.72
N THR A 64 11.37 -5.72 4.34
CA THR A 64 12.06 -6.76 3.56
C THR A 64 12.47 -6.26 2.18
N ALA A 65 11.57 -5.57 1.47
CA ALA A 65 11.85 -4.97 0.17
C ALA A 65 12.97 -3.91 0.28
N THR A 66 12.88 -3.01 1.26
CA THR A 66 13.91 -2.00 1.53
C THR A 66 15.26 -2.65 1.80
N GLY A 67 15.33 -3.65 2.68
CA GLY A 67 16.58 -4.37 2.97
C GLY A 67 17.17 -5.07 1.73
N THR A 68 16.31 -5.62 0.88
CA THR A 68 16.71 -6.32 -0.36
C THR A 68 17.26 -5.34 -1.40
N PHE A 69 16.52 -4.28 -1.71
CA PHE A 69 16.94 -3.25 -2.68
C PHE A 69 18.14 -2.46 -2.17
N GLN A 70 18.27 -2.25 -0.86
CA GLN A 70 19.44 -1.61 -0.28
C GLN A 70 20.70 -2.43 -0.50
N ARG A 71 20.65 -3.76 -0.28
CA ARG A 71 21.79 -4.66 -0.52
C ARG A 71 22.21 -4.68 -1.99
N ALA A 72 21.27 -4.45 -2.90
CA ALA A 72 21.52 -4.33 -4.33
C ALA A 72 21.97 -2.92 -4.77
N ASN A 73 22.07 -1.94 -3.85
CA ASN A 73 22.31 -0.52 -4.16
C ASN A 73 21.31 0.07 -5.17
N GLN A 74 20.06 -0.39 -5.12
CA GLN A 74 19.00 0.01 -6.06
C GLN A 74 18.06 1.10 -5.50
N ILE A 75 18.27 1.56 -4.26
CA ILE A 75 17.41 2.58 -3.66
C ILE A 75 17.92 3.99 -4.02
N PRO A 76 17.14 4.82 -4.72
CA PRO A 76 17.47 6.22 -4.96
C PRO A 76 17.21 7.06 -3.70
N TRP A 77 18.10 6.97 -2.70
CA TRP A 77 17.90 7.60 -1.38
C TRP A 77 17.56 9.09 -1.40
N ARG A 78 18.17 9.86 -2.31
CA ARG A 78 17.86 11.29 -2.45
C ARG A 78 16.39 11.52 -2.81
N MET A 79 15.84 10.67 -3.68
CA MET A 79 14.44 10.72 -4.11
C MET A 79 13.52 10.26 -2.98
N ALA A 80 13.84 9.12 -2.36
CA ALA A 80 13.07 8.56 -1.27
C ALA A 80 12.96 9.57 -0.10
N LEU A 81 14.07 10.19 0.30
CA LEU A 81 14.10 11.19 1.37
C LEU A 81 13.39 12.50 0.99
N ARG A 82 13.28 12.84 -0.30
CA ARG A 82 12.52 14.00 -0.77
C ARG A 82 11.01 13.80 -0.64
N VAL A 83 10.53 12.59 -0.97
CA VAL A 83 9.10 12.23 -0.96
C VAL A 83 8.60 11.88 0.46
N LEU A 84 9.50 11.35 1.30
CA LEU A 84 9.19 10.84 2.63
C LEU A 84 8.36 11.80 3.51
N PRO A 85 8.67 13.10 3.65
CA PRO A 85 7.93 13.99 4.54
C PRO A 85 6.47 14.16 4.11
N SER A 86 6.21 14.36 2.82
CA SER A 86 4.87 14.56 2.28
C SER A 86 4.00 13.32 2.48
N VAL A 87 4.52 12.14 2.15
CA VAL A 87 3.81 10.87 2.34
C VAL A 87 3.59 10.57 3.82
N THR A 88 4.57 10.84 4.68
CA THR A 88 4.46 10.58 6.13
C THR A 88 3.41 11.48 6.78
N LEU A 89 3.44 12.79 6.47
CA LEU A 89 2.46 13.74 6.98
C LEU A 89 1.05 13.41 6.47
N GLY A 90 0.93 13.09 5.17
CA GLY A 90 -0.33 12.64 4.60
C GLY A 90 -0.84 11.38 5.30
N SER A 91 0.03 10.40 5.53
CA SER A 91 -0.33 9.13 6.17
C SER A 91 -0.81 9.33 7.61
N ALA A 92 -0.22 10.26 8.36
CA ALA A 92 -0.73 10.62 9.69
C ALA A 92 -2.15 11.17 9.61
N VAL A 93 -2.41 12.10 8.68
CA VAL A 93 -3.76 12.67 8.46
C VAL A 93 -4.75 11.59 8.03
N GLY A 94 -4.37 10.75 7.07
CA GLY A 94 -5.21 9.64 6.61
C GLY A 94 -5.57 8.64 7.70
N ALA A 95 -4.59 8.31 8.56
CA ALA A 95 -4.81 7.40 9.68
C ALA A 95 -5.81 7.98 10.69
N LEU A 96 -5.72 9.28 10.99
CA LEU A 96 -6.69 9.97 11.84
C LEU A 96 -8.08 9.97 11.18
N LEU A 97 -8.17 10.25 9.88
CA LEU A 97 -9.46 10.21 9.17
C LEU A 97 -10.11 8.83 9.23
N ALA A 98 -9.34 7.75 9.13
CA ALA A 98 -9.86 6.39 9.22
C ALA A 98 -10.46 6.06 10.59
N GLU A 99 -9.98 6.70 11.67
CA GLU A 99 -10.48 6.51 13.03
C GLU A 99 -11.84 7.20 13.26
N TYR A 100 -12.09 8.33 12.60
CA TYR A 100 -13.32 9.11 12.77
C TYR A 100 -14.48 8.65 11.87
N ILE A 101 -14.23 7.78 10.88
CA ILE A 101 -15.27 7.29 9.98
C ILE A 101 -15.99 6.07 10.56
N PRO A 102 -17.33 5.98 10.46
CA PRO A 102 -18.07 4.79 10.88
C PRO A 102 -17.57 3.53 10.17
N ALA A 103 -17.46 2.42 10.92
CA ALA A 103 -16.94 1.15 10.39
C ALA A 103 -17.64 0.69 9.10
N ARG A 104 -18.96 0.91 8.99
CA ARG A 104 -19.74 0.62 7.78
C ARG A 104 -19.21 1.38 6.56
N ASP A 105 -18.95 2.68 6.71
CA ASP A 105 -18.55 3.54 5.59
C ASP A 105 -17.08 3.27 5.22
N LEU A 106 -16.22 2.97 6.20
CA LEU A 106 -14.88 2.46 5.94
C LEU A 106 -14.91 1.13 5.19
N GLY A 107 -15.81 0.21 5.55
CA GLY A 107 -16.00 -1.07 4.84
C GLY A 107 -16.43 -0.88 3.38
N ILE A 108 -17.32 0.07 3.10
CA ILE A 108 -17.70 0.46 1.73
C ILE A 108 -16.49 1.02 0.98
N ALA A 109 -15.73 1.93 1.61
CA ALA A 109 -14.54 2.53 1.01
C ALA A 109 -13.47 1.48 0.68
N ILE A 110 -13.20 0.52 1.59
CA ILE A 110 -12.30 -0.61 1.35
C ILE A 110 -12.81 -1.47 0.20
N THR A 111 -14.10 -1.79 0.16
CA THR A 111 -14.68 -2.59 -0.92
C THR A 111 -14.53 -1.90 -2.28
N ALA A 112 -14.82 -0.60 -2.35
CA ALA A 112 -14.63 0.19 -3.56
C ALA A 112 -13.14 0.23 -3.98
N ALA A 113 -12.24 0.41 -3.01
CA ALA A 113 -10.80 0.40 -3.24
C ALA A 113 -10.30 -0.93 -3.81
N VAL A 114 -10.77 -2.06 -3.26
CA VAL A 114 -10.47 -3.42 -3.75
C VAL A 114 -10.95 -3.60 -5.19
N LEU A 115 -12.15 -3.12 -5.54
CA LEU A 115 -12.66 -3.19 -6.91
C LEU A 115 -11.80 -2.36 -7.88
N VAL A 116 -11.42 -1.14 -7.48
CA VAL A 116 -10.50 -0.30 -8.26
C VAL A 116 -9.16 -1.00 -8.44
N ALA A 117 -8.62 -1.62 -7.39
CA ALA A 117 -7.37 -2.36 -7.46
C ALA A 117 -7.41 -3.49 -8.50
N PHE A 118 -8.49 -4.27 -8.52
CA PHE A 118 -8.67 -5.32 -9.52
C PHE A 118 -8.76 -4.74 -10.93
N VAL A 119 -9.45 -3.61 -11.13
CA VAL A 119 -9.47 -2.93 -12.44
C VAL A 119 -8.06 -2.45 -12.83
N LEU A 120 -7.30 -1.89 -11.88
CA LEU A 120 -5.91 -1.45 -12.10
C LEU A 120 -4.98 -2.61 -12.45
N LEU A 121 -5.21 -3.81 -11.90
CA LEU A 121 -4.44 -5.02 -12.23
C LEU A 121 -4.62 -5.43 -13.70
N PHE A 122 -5.82 -5.29 -14.24
CA PHE A 122 -6.13 -5.67 -15.63
C PHE A 122 -5.94 -4.54 -16.64
N THR A 123 -5.83 -3.29 -16.18
CA THR A 123 -5.48 -2.18 -17.06
C THR A 123 -3.98 -2.15 -17.30
N LYS A 124 -3.58 -1.81 -18.54
CA LYS A 124 -2.17 -1.73 -18.95
C LYS A 124 -1.50 -0.49 -18.33
N VAL A 125 -1.35 -0.47 -17.00
CA VAL A 125 -0.54 0.53 -16.28
C VAL A 125 0.85 0.65 -16.92
N LYS A 126 1.37 -0.48 -17.41
CA LYS A 126 2.60 -0.56 -18.21
C LYS A 126 2.63 0.42 -19.40
N ALA A 127 1.52 0.62 -20.12
CA ALA A 127 1.47 1.52 -21.26
C ALA A 127 1.49 3.01 -20.86
N ALA A 128 0.84 3.37 -19.74
CA ALA A 128 0.90 4.72 -19.19
C ALA A 128 2.31 5.06 -18.69
N ILE A 129 2.99 4.07 -18.12
CA ILE A 129 4.37 4.17 -17.64
C ILE A 129 5.37 4.27 -18.81
N GLU A 130 5.21 3.46 -19.86
CA GLU A 130 6.06 3.49 -21.06
C GLU A 130 5.89 4.82 -21.85
N SER A 131 4.73 5.48 -21.75
CA SER A 131 4.44 6.76 -22.41
C SER A 131 5.02 7.99 -21.70
N ALA A 132 5.54 7.85 -20.46
CA ALA A 132 6.02 8.98 -19.66
C ALA A 132 7.42 9.50 -20.05
N ALA A 133 7.90 9.16 -21.24
CA ALA A 133 9.22 9.55 -21.70
C ALA A 133 9.29 11.05 -22.04
N SER A 134 10.43 11.65 -21.64
CA SER A 134 11.04 12.87 -22.22
C SER A 134 10.84 14.22 -21.51
N ALA A 135 10.41 14.27 -20.26
CA ALA A 135 10.46 15.51 -19.47
C ALA A 135 11.54 15.45 -18.37
N PRO A 136 12.16 16.59 -18.01
CA PRO A 136 13.11 16.64 -16.91
C PRO A 136 12.43 16.36 -15.58
N VAL A 137 13.15 15.70 -14.67
CA VAL A 137 12.67 15.42 -13.31
C VAL A 137 12.32 16.72 -12.61
N HIS A 138 11.07 16.83 -12.13
CA HIS A 138 10.56 18.03 -11.49
C HIS A 138 10.00 17.74 -10.10
N PHE A 139 10.35 18.58 -9.13
CA PHE A 139 9.76 18.61 -7.80
C PHE A 139 9.32 20.04 -7.49
N GLY A 140 8.01 20.24 -7.46
CA GLY A 140 7.40 21.46 -6.99
C GLY A 140 6.37 21.18 -5.88
N ILE A 141 5.70 22.26 -5.46
CA ILE A 141 4.62 22.18 -4.47
C ILE A 141 3.49 21.26 -4.94
N ARG A 142 3.26 21.17 -6.26
CA ARG A 142 2.24 20.29 -6.86
C ARG A 142 2.57 18.83 -6.58
N GLU A 143 3.79 18.40 -6.85
CA GLU A 143 4.23 17.02 -6.62
C GLU A 143 4.22 16.69 -5.13
N ASP A 144 4.66 17.64 -4.28
CA ASP A 144 4.58 17.48 -2.83
C ASP A 144 3.11 17.29 -2.37
N MET A 145 2.15 18.02 -2.94
CA MET A 145 0.72 17.82 -2.67
C MET A 145 0.17 16.49 -3.19
N ILE A 146 0.65 16.01 -4.34
CA ILE A 146 0.29 14.69 -4.87
C ILE A 146 0.79 13.59 -3.92
N PHE A 147 2.05 13.64 -3.50
CA PHE A 147 2.61 12.69 -2.54
C PHE A 147 1.94 12.78 -1.17
N PHE A 148 1.57 13.98 -0.73
CA PHE A 148 0.75 14.15 0.46
C PHE A 148 -0.61 13.47 0.33
N GLY A 149 -1.31 13.67 -0.80
CA GLY A 149 -2.61 13.02 -1.07
C GLY A 149 -2.50 11.49 -1.12
N ILE A 150 -1.44 10.96 -1.74
CA ILE A 150 -1.13 9.52 -1.72
C ILE A 150 -0.86 9.07 -0.28
N GLY A 151 -0.13 9.87 0.50
CA GLY A 151 0.05 9.65 1.93
C GLY A 151 -1.30 9.57 2.66
N VAL A 152 -2.20 10.53 2.44
CA VAL A 152 -3.56 10.51 3.05
C VAL A 152 -4.28 9.23 2.68
N TRP A 153 -4.25 8.81 1.42
CA TRP A 153 -4.83 7.54 1.01
C TRP A 153 -4.19 6.36 1.75
N LEU A 154 -2.87 6.29 1.80
CA LEU A 154 -2.11 5.23 2.47
C LEU A 154 -2.35 5.17 3.98
N GLY A 155 -2.54 6.33 4.60
CA GLY A 155 -2.96 6.45 5.98
C GLY A 155 -4.40 5.99 6.16
N PHE A 156 -5.29 6.33 5.24
CA PHE A 156 -6.70 6.03 5.32
C PHE A 156 -7.00 4.54 5.10
N ILE A 157 -6.61 4.00 3.95
CA ILE A 157 -6.73 2.59 3.56
C ILE A 157 -5.39 2.12 3.00
N VAL A 158 -4.82 1.07 3.58
CA VAL A 158 -3.51 0.59 3.16
C VAL A 158 -3.67 -0.36 1.98
N LEU A 159 -3.80 0.18 0.78
CA LEU A 159 -4.02 -0.57 -0.45
C LEU A 159 -3.45 0.19 -1.67
N ASP A 160 -2.77 -0.54 -2.56
CA ASP A 160 -2.12 -0.06 -3.79
C ASP A 160 -1.11 1.09 -3.63
N GLY A 161 -0.54 1.25 -2.43
CA GLY A 161 0.41 2.31 -2.13
C GLY A 161 1.60 2.39 -3.08
N ALA A 162 2.26 1.27 -3.34
CA ALA A 162 3.40 1.22 -4.23
C ALA A 162 2.99 1.54 -5.68
N THR A 163 1.81 1.10 -6.12
CA THR A 163 1.27 1.44 -7.44
C THR A 163 1.04 2.95 -7.57
N TYR A 164 0.41 3.59 -6.58
CA TYR A 164 0.17 5.04 -6.62
C TYR A 164 1.45 5.86 -6.52
N LEU A 165 2.41 5.44 -5.69
CA LEU A 165 3.72 6.09 -5.61
C LEU A 165 4.48 5.96 -6.92
N LEU A 166 4.50 4.78 -7.54
CA LEU A 166 5.13 4.55 -8.84
C LEU A 166 4.48 5.40 -9.93
N LEU A 167 3.14 5.42 -9.98
CA LEU A 167 2.41 6.26 -10.92
C LEU A 167 2.72 7.75 -10.74
N ALA A 168 2.83 8.25 -9.51
CA ALA A 168 3.20 9.63 -9.26
C ALA A 168 4.66 9.93 -9.63
N LEU A 169 5.59 9.03 -9.30
CA LEU A 169 6.99 9.18 -9.69
C LEU A 169 7.16 9.21 -11.21
N VAL A 170 6.43 8.36 -11.92
CA VAL A 170 6.53 8.26 -13.38
C VAL A 170 5.76 9.38 -14.09
N LEU A 171 4.51 9.64 -13.70
CA LEU A 171 3.62 10.57 -14.42
C LEU A 171 3.68 12.01 -13.94
N ALA A 172 3.97 12.26 -12.66
CA ALA A 172 4.03 13.61 -12.11
C ALA A 172 5.48 14.12 -12.04
N VAL A 173 6.40 13.26 -11.60
CA VAL A 173 7.82 13.61 -11.44
C VAL A 173 8.64 13.33 -12.71
N HIS A 174 8.14 12.50 -13.63
CA HIS A 174 8.83 12.07 -14.87
C HIS A 174 10.11 11.27 -14.60
N LEU A 175 10.11 10.48 -13.52
CA LEU A 175 11.21 9.60 -13.17
C LEU A 175 11.19 8.36 -14.07
N PRO A 176 12.30 8.03 -14.77
CA PRO A 176 12.35 6.83 -15.61
C PRO A 176 12.28 5.57 -14.76
N LEU A 177 11.58 4.53 -15.24
CA LEU A 177 11.36 3.26 -14.54
C LEU A 177 12.60 2.59 -13.94
N VAL A 178 13.75 2.73 -14.59
CA VAL A 178 15.01 2.12 -14.11
C VAL A 178 15.49 2.77 -12.80
N GLN A 179 14.99 3.97 -12.49
CA GLN A 179 15.33 4.77 -11.32
C GLN A 179 14.15 4.99 -10.36
N ALA A 180 12.95 4.50 -10.70
CA ALA A 180 11.72 4.64 -9.91
C ALA A 180 11.41 3.36 -9.13
#